data_AF-A0A7Y3CAX2-F1
#
_entry.id   AF-A0A7Y3CAX2-F1
#
_cell.length_a   1.000
_cell.length_b   1.000
_cell.length_c   1.000
_cell.angle_alpha   90.00
_cell.angle_beta   90.00
_cell.angle_gamma   90.00
#
_symmetry.space_group_name_H-M   'P 1'
#
loop_
_entity.id
_entity.type
_entity.pdbx_description
1 polymer ?
#
loop_
_entity_poly.entity_id
_entity_poly.type
_entity_poly.pdbx_seq_one_letter_code
_entity_poly.pdbx_strand_id
1 'polypeptide(L)'
;MFENIQFANPQFFWLLLGLPLAILWYFFKRKDQTATLKIPSIKGFPKNDILSKLRPVLFAFRLLALACIITAMARPQIREVSTRTKTTKGIDIVMAIDVSSSMLARDLRPNRLAALKEVASNFIQQRPNDRI
;
A
#
# COMPACT_ATOMS: atom_id res chain seq x y z
N MET A 1 7.89 11.75 -5.01
CA MET A 1 8.41 10.36 -4.93
C MET A 1 7.80 9.56 -3.76
N PHE A 2 7.41 10.18 -2.63
CA PHE A 2 6.83 9.47 -1.48
C PHE A 2 5.29 9.54 -1.35
N GLU A 3 4.58 10.13 -2.31
CA GLU A 3 3.15 10.48 -2.15
C GLU A 3 2.18 9.28 -2.14
N ASN A 4 2.63 8.05 -2.43
CA ASN A 4 1.76 6.87 -2.52
C ASN A 4 2.24 5.65 -1.71
N ILE A 5 2.93 5.88 -0.59
CA ILE A 5 3.33 4.79 0.30
C ILE A 5 2.17 4.43 1.22
N GLN A 6 1.62 3.23 1.04
CA GLN A 6 0.68 2.63 1.96
C GLN A 6 1.31 1.40 2.62
N PHE A 7 1.11 1.26 3.93
CA PHE A 7 1.55 0.08 4.66
C PHE A 7 0.45 -0.98 4.60
N ALA A 8 0.80 -2.20 4.14
CA ALA A 8 -0.18 -3.28 4.07
C ALA A 8 -0.63 -3.75 5.46
N ASN A 9 0.27 -3.70 6.45
CA ASN A 9 0.02 -4.17 7.81
C ASN A 9 0.45 -3.12 8.84
N PRO A 10 -0.30 -2.01 8.98
CA PRO A 10 0.06 -0.93 9.91
C PRO A 10 0.04 -1.39 11.39
N GLN A 11 -0.65 -2.48 11.70
CA GLN A 11 -0.68 -3.10 13.03
C GLN A 11 0.70 -3.49 13.57
N PHE A 12 1.71 -3.74 12.73
CA PHE A 12 3.06 -4.04 13.23
C PHE A 12 3.74 -2.85 13.92
N PHE A 13 3.26 -1.61 13.71
CA PHE A 13 3.77 -0.45 14.45
C PHE A 13 3.50 -0.51 15.95
N TRP A 14 2.54 -1.33 16.41
CA TRP A 14 2.37 -1.59 17.85
C TRP A 14 3.61 -2.23 18.48
N LEU A 15 4.42 -2.97 17.71
CA LEU A 15 5.69 -3.51 18.19
C LEU A 15 6.73 -2.43 18.50
N LEU A 16 6.62 -1.22 17.90
CA LEU A 16 7.49 -0.10 18.27
C LEU A 16 7.28 0.31 19.73
N LEU A 17 6.11 0.05 20.31
CA LEU A 17 5.84 0.30 21.73
C LEU A 17 6.66 -0.63 22.65
N GLY A 18 7.23 -1.71 22.10
CA GLY A 18 8.23 -2.55 22.77
C GLY A 18 9.63 -1.90 22.85
N LEU A 19 9.98 -0.96 21.98
CA LEU A 19 11.27 -0.26 22.03
C LEU A 19 11.48 0.55 23.33
N PRO A 20 10.54 1.38 23.82
CA PRO A 20 10.74 2.07 25.09
C PRO A 20 10.85 1.10 26.27
N LEU A 21 10.15 -0.03 26.24
CA LEU A 21 10.32 -1.09 27.24
C LEU A 21 11.73 -1.70 27.19
N ALA A 22 12.27 -1.97 25.99
CA ALA A 22 13.64 -2.45 25.82
C ALA A 22 14.69 -1.43 26.29
N ILE A 23 14.43 -0.14 26.06
CA ILE A 23 15.28 0.96 26.56
C ILE A 23 15.24 1.00 28.08
N LEU A 24 14.06 1.01 28.70
CA LEU A 24 13.91 1.00 30.15
C LEU A 24 14.60 -0.22 30.77
N TRP A 25 14.36 -1.41 30.22
CA TRP A 25 15.01 -2.65 30.66
C TRP A 25 16.53 -2.54 30.57
N TYR A 26 17.07 -2.01 29.47
CA TYR A 26 18.50 -1.78 29.33
C TYR A 26 19.03 -0.82 30.39
N PHE A 27 18.35 0.30 30.67
CA PHE A 27 18.77 1.24 31.71
C PHE A 27 18.77 0.61 33.12
N PHE A 28 17.75 -0.19 33.46
CA PHE A 28 17.69 -0.86 34.76
C PHE A 28 18.73 -1.98 34.88
N LYS A 29 18.92 -2.81 33.86
CA LYS A 29 19.88 -3.93 33.87
C LYS A 29 21.33 -3.54 33.59
N ARG A 30 21.60 -2.33 33.09
CA ARG A 30 22.97 -1.88 32.76
C ARG A 30 23.92 -1.94 33.96
N LYS A 31 23.41 -1.74 35.18
CA LYS A 31 24.20 -1.82 36.42
C LYS A 31 24.61 -3.27 36.77
N ASP A 32 23.76 -4.24 36.46
CA ASP A 32 23.99 -5.65 36.81
C ASP A 32 24.75 -6.42 35.72
N GLN A 33 24.76 -5.91 34.48
CA GLN A 33 25.45 -6.54 33.34
C GLN A 33 26.95 -6.25 33.29
N THR A 34 27.46 -5.36 34.16
CA THR A 34 28.90 -5.09 34.27
C THR A 34 29.49 -5.83 35.46
N ALA A 35 30.21 -6.91 35.19
CA ALA A 35 31.03 -7.60 36.20
C ALA A 35 32.02 -6.59 36.80
N THR A 36 31.74 -6.15 38.02
CA THR A 36 32.56 -5.14 38.69
C THR A 36 33.68 -5.86 39.41
N LEU A 37 34.88 -5.84 38.83
CA LEU A 37 36.07 -6.37 39.49
C LEU A 37 36.58 -5.34 40.50
N LYS A 38 36.62 -5.71 41.78
CA LYS A 38 37.24 -4.89 42.83
C LYS A 38 38.75 -5.12 42.79
N ILE A 39 39.50 -4.13 42.31
CA ILE A 39 40.97 -4.20 42.18
C ILE A 39 41.60 -3.11 43.05
N PRO A 40 42.68 -3.37 43.81
CA PRO A 40 43.28 -2.41 44.75
C PRO A 40 43.88 -1.15 44.10
N SER A 41 44.22 -1.18 42.82
CA SER A 41 44.79 -0.03 42.12
C SER A 41 44.38 -0.02 40.65
N ILE A 42 43.89 1.15 40.22
CA ILE A 42 43.51 1.44 38.83
C ILE A 42 44.61 2.20 38.05
N LYS A 43 45.80 2.37 38.63
CA LYS A 43 46.90 3.17 38.05
C LYS A 43 47.43 2.65 36.70
N GLY A 44 47.23 1.36 36.38
CA GLY A 44 47.66 0.76 35.11
C GLY A 44 46.61 0.76 34.00
N PHE A 45 45.38 1.22 34.27
CA PHE A 45 44.31 1.23 33.28
C PHE A 45 44.22 2.58 32.56
N PRO A 46 44.17 2.61 31.21
CA PRO A 46 43.99 3.85 30.48
C PRO A 46 42.63 4.47 30.82
N LYS A 47 42.63 5.71 31.34
CA LYS A 47 41.41 6.44 31.76
C LYS A 47 40.50 6.86 30.59
N ASN A 48 41.05 6.93 29.37
CA ASN A 48 40.34 7.40 28.17
C ASN A 48 40.22 6.28 27.14
N ASP A 49 39.26 5.40 27.37
CA ASP A 49 38.98 4.34 26.43
C ASP A 49 37.82 4.75 25.51
N ILE A 50 38.14 5.20 24.31
CA ILE A 50 37.17 5.67 23.30
C ILE A 50 36.14 4.57 23.00
N LEU A 51 36.58 3.31 23.00
CA LEU A 51 35.74 2.13 22.83
C LEU A 51 34.65 2.02 23.91
N SER A 52 34.95 2.40 25.15
CA SER A 52 33.98 2.39 26.24
C SER A 52 32.91 3.48 26.09
N LYS A 53 33.25 4.62 25.46
CA LYS A 53 32.28 5.67 25.11
C LYS A 53 31.39 5.30 23.91
N LEU A 54 31.86 4.42 23.02
CA LEU A 54 31.12 3.92 21.86
C LEU A 54 30.12 2.78 22.19
N ARG A 55 30.24 2.13 23.36
CA ARG A 55 29.30 1.08 23.81
C ARG A 55 27.81 1.47 23.72
N PRO A 56 27.35 2.64 24.19
CA PRO A 56 25.95 3.05 24.05
C PRO A 56 25.53 3.26 22.59
N VAL A 57 26.46 3.61 21.70
CA VAL A 57 26.18 3.77 20.25
C VAL A 57 25.79 2.43 19.63
N LEU A 58 26.44 1.33 20.03
CA LEU A 58 26.06 -0.02 19.58
C LEU A 58 24.62 -0.39 20.01
N PHE A 59 24.19 0.04 21.20
CA PHE A 59 22.81 -0.17 21.64
C PHE A 59 21.82 0.66 20.82
N ALA A 60 22.15 1.91 20.50
CA ALA A 60 21.34 2.74 19.61
C ALA A 60 21.20 2.11 18.21
N PHE A 61 22.28 1.57 17.64
CA PHE A 61 22.22 0.85 16.36
C PHE A 61 21.35 -0.41 16.42
N ARG A 62 21.34 -1.14 17.55
CA ARG A 62 20.43 -2.29 17.73
C ARG A 62 18.96 -1.87 17.73
N LEU A 63 18.63 -0.76 18.40
CA LEU A 63 17.27 -0.21 18.40
C LEU A 63 16.86 0.26 17.01
N LEU A 64 17.76 0.93 16.29
CA LEU A 64 17.52 1.39 14.92
C LEU A 64 17.30 0.20 13.99
N ALA A 65 18.13 -0.84 14.07
CA ALA A 65 17.96 -2.06 13.31
C ALA A 65 16.59 -2.72 13.60
N LEU A 66 16.17 -2.78 14.85
CA LEU A 66 14.89 -3.35 15.24
C LEU A 66 13.71 -2.51 14.71
N ALA A 67 13.82 -1.18 14.74
CA ALA A 67 12.83 -0.28 14.14
C ALA A 67 12.73 -0.46 12.61
N CYS A 68 13.86 -0.63 11.92
CA CYS A 68 13.88 -0.92 10.48
C CYS A 68 13.22 -2.27 10.18
N ILE A 69 13.47 -3.31 10.98
CA ILE A 69 12.83 -4.62 10.82
C ILE A 69 11.31 -4.51 10.99
N ILE A 70 10.83 -3.83 12.04
CA ILE A 70 9.39 -3.61 12.26
C ILE A 70 8.77 -2.85 11.07
N THR A 71 9.46 -1.83 10.57
CA THR A 71 9.01 -1.06 9.40
C THR A 71 8.96 -1.91 8.14
N ALA A 72 9.93 -2.80 7.94
CA ALA A 72 9.92 -3.76 6.84
C ALA A 72 8.77 -4.77 6.96
N MET A 73 8.45 -5.23 8.18
CA MET A 73 7.31 -6.12 8.45
C MET A 73 5.96 -5.44 8.19
N ALA A 74 5.85 -4.13 8.44
CA ALA A 74 4.67 -3.33 8.07
C ALA A 74 4.44 -3.27 6.54
N ARG A 75 5.43 -3.73 5.76
CA ARG A 75 5.41 -3.91 4.31
C ARG A 75 4.99 -2.62 3.59
N PRO A 76 5.89 -1.63 3.47
CA PRO A 76 5.62 -0.43 2.70
C PRO A 76 5.41 -0.79 1.23
N GLN A 77 4.29 -0.36 0.66
CA GLN A 77 3.94 -0.59 -0.72
C GLN A 77 3.76 0.76 -1.41
N ILE A 78 4.35 0.90 -2.59
CA ILE A 78 4.05 2.01 -3.50
C ILE A 78 2.86 1.55 -4.32
N ARG A 79 1.66 2.10 -4.05
CA ARG A 79 0.52 1.88 -4.92
C ARG A 79 0.57 2.90 -6.05
N GLU A 80 0.86 2.44 -7.25
CA GLU A 80 0.54 3.18 -8.46
C GLU A 80 -0.98 3.44 -8.45
N VAL A 81 -1.38 4.71 -8.37
CA VAL A 81 -2.79 5.13 -8.53
C VAL A 81 -3.13 5.07 -10.03
N SER A 82 -2.82 3.96 -10.68
CA SER A 82 -3.27 3.68 -12.06
C SER A 82 -4.68 3.09 -12.08
N THR A 83 -5.30 2.92 -10.91
CA THR A 83 -6.68 2.44 -10.76
C THR A 83 -7.71 3.57 -10.82
N ARG A 84 -7.55 4.49 -11.78
CA ARG A 84 -8.66 4.67 -12.73
C ARG A 84 -8.61 3.48 -13.69
N THR A 85 -8.78 2.28 -13.17
CA THR A 85 -9.34 1.19 -13.95
C THR A 85 -10.77 1.65 -14.17
N LYS A 86 -10.97 2.44 -15.23
CA LYS A 86 -12.14 2.23 -16.06
C LYS A 86 -11.97 0.79 -16.55
N THR A 87 -12.29 -0.18 -15.70
CA THR A 87 -12.78 -1.47 -16.16
C THR A 87 -14.12 -1.11 -16.79
N THR A 88 -14.05 -0.57 -17.99
CA THR A 88 -15.20 -0.37 -18.85
C THR A 88 -15.64 -1.78 -19.20
N LYS A 89 -16.47 -2.34 -18.33
CA LYS A 89 -17.12 -3.62 -18.52
C LYS A 89 -18.10 -3.42 -19.66
N GLY A 90 -17.67 -3.83 -20.85
CA GLY A 90 -18.55 -4.00 -21.99
C GLY A 90 -19.25 -5.36 -21.94
N ILE A 91 -20.42 -5.47 -22.55
CA ILE A 91 -21.07 -6.75 -22.88
C ILE A 91 -21.23 -6.90 -24.39
N ASP A 92 -21.32 -8.14 -24.88
CA ASP A 92 -21.66 -8.44 -26.26
C ASP A 92 -23.20 -8.43 -26.43
N ILE A 93 -23.72 -7.61 -27.34
CA ILE A 93 -25.16 -7.47 -27.61
C ILE A 93 -25.40 -7.87 -29.07
N VAL A 94 -26.33 -8.80 -29.31
CA VAL A 94 -26.76 -9.13 -30.68
C VAL A 94 -28.12 -8.50 -30.93
N MET A 95 -28.23 -7.67 -31.97
CA MET A 95 -29.48 -7.03 -32.36
C MET A 95 -30.09 -7.73 -33.58
N ALA A 96 -31.25 -8.34 -33.40
CA ALA A 96 -32.05 -8.86 -34.50
C ALA A 96 -33.10 -7.83 -34.94
N ILE A 97 -33.14 -7.52 -36.24
CA ILE A 97 -34.05 -6.54 -36.83
C ILE A 97 -34.97 -7.24 -37.83
N ASP A 98 -36.28 -7.06 -37.66
CA ASP A 98 -37.26 -7.51 -38.65
C ASP A 98 -37.25 -6.57 -39.88
N VAL A 99 -37.35 -7.17 -41.07
CA VAL A 99 -37.44 -6.50 -42.37
C VAL A 99 -38.71 -6.87 -43.13
N SER A 100 -39.68 -7.47 -42.45
CA SER A 100 -40.99 -7.81 -43.01
C SER A 100 -41.73 -6.59 -43.55
N SER A 101 -42.71 -6.81 -44.43
CA SER A 101 -43.53 -5.74 -45.01
C SER A 101 -44.25 -4.90 -43.94
N SER A 102 -44.50 -5.46 -42.74
CA SER A 102 -45.08 -4.73 -41.62
C SER A 102 -44.20 -3.58 -41.12
N MET A 103 -42.88 -3.64 -41.35
CA MET A 103 -41.93 -2.60 -40.98
C MET A 103 -41.92 -1.40 -41.93
N LEU A 104 -42.58 -1.52 -43.09
CA LEU A 104 -42.83 -0.41 -44.02
C LEU A 104 -44.10 0.37 -43.66
N ALA A 105 -44.85 -0.05 -42.64
CA ALA A 105 -46.00 0.68 -42.14
C ALA A 105 -45.59 2.10 -41.70
N ARG A 106 -46.48 3.07 -41.94
CA ARG A 106 -46.27 4.51 -41.72
C ARG A 106 -47.01 5.07 -40.51
N ASP A 107 -47.35 4.20 -39.57
CA ASP A 107 -47.86 4.59 -38.25
C ASP A 107 -46.82 5.38 -37.44
N LEU A 108 -45.53 5.13 -37.71
CA LEU A 108 -44.41 5.99 -37.34
C LEU A 108 -43.87 6.69 -38.59
N ARG A 109 -43.56 8.00 -38.49
CA ARG A 109 -42.97 8.75 -39.60
C ARG A 109 -41.46 8.52 -39.66
N PRO A 110 -40.85 8.28 -40.84
CA PRO A 110 -41.47 8.06 -42.15
C PRO A 110 -42.00 6.62 -42.36
N ASN A 111 -41.41 5.62 -41.69
CA ASN A 111 -41.96 4.27 -41.51
C ASN A 111 -41.28 3.62 -40.28
N ARG A 112 -41.80 2.49 -39.78
CA ARG A 112 -41.24 1.79 -38.61
C ARG A 112 -39.76 1.43 -38.79
N LEU A 113 -39.35 0.99 -39.98
CA LEU A 113 -37.96 0.63 -40.26
C LEU A 113 -37.01 1.84 -40.15
N ALA A 114 -37.42 3.01 -40.65
CA ALA A 114 -36.64 4.23 -40.55
C ALA A 114 -36.54 4.72 -39.10
N ALA A 115 -37.65 4.69 -38.37
CA ALA A 115 -37.66 5.02 -36.95
C ALA A 115 -36.77 4.06 -36.13
N LEU A 116 -36.80 2.76 -36.44
CA LEU A 116 -35.92 1.77 -35.80
C LEU A 116 -34.44 2.06 -36.04
N LYS A 117 -34.04 2.44 -37.26
CA LYS A 117 -32.65 2.79 -37.56
C LYS A 117 -32.15 3.97 -36.72
N GLU A 118 -32.98 4.98 -36.53
CA GLU A 118 -32.65 6.13 -35.68
C GLU A 118 -32.46 5.71 -34.22
N VAL A 119 -33.40 4.94 -33.69
CA VAL A 119 -33.34 4.41 -32.31
C VAL A 119 -32.13 3.49 -32.11
N ALA A 120 -31.86 2.59 -33.05
CA ALA A 120 -30.72 1.68 -32.99
C ALA A 120 -29.39 2.43 -33.05
N SER A 121 -29.27 3.45 -33.92
CA SER A 121 -28.09 4.31 -33.97
C SER A 121 -27.85 5.02 -32.64
N ASN A 122 -28.89 5.60 -32.05
CA ASN A 122 -28.81 6.25 -30.73
C ASN A 122 -28.45 5.25 -29.62
N PHE A 123 -28.98 4.03 -29.67
CA PHE A 123 -28.67 2.96 -28.71
C PHE A 123 -27.19 2.56 -28.75
N ILE A 124 -26.60 2.46 -29.95
CA ILE A 124 -25.18 2.14 -30.16
C ILE A 124 -24.29 3.28 -29.69
N GLN A 125 -24.63 4.53 -30.04
CA GLN A 125 -23.83 5.72 -29.65
C GLN A 125 -23.71 5.89 -28.13
N GLN A 126 -24.76 5.51 -27.38
CA GLN A 126 -24.75 5.58 -25.92
C GLN A 126 -23.88 4.48 -25.26
N ARG A 127 -23.37 3.51 -26.03
CA ARG A 127 -22.64 2.34 -25.54
C ARG A 127 -21.24 2.23 -26.16
N PRO A 128 -20.34 3.19 -25.89
CA PRO A 128 -19.00 3.20 -26.49
C PRO A 128 -18.08 2.06 -26.03
N ASN A 129 -18.50 1.30 -25.00
CA ASN A 129 -17.71 0.22 -24.41
C ASN A 129 -18.29 -1.17 -24.70
N ASP A 130 -19.53 -1.25 -25.21
CA ASP A 130 -20.17 -2.53 -25.55
C ASP A 130 -19.86 -2.88 -27.01
N ARG A 131 -19.83 -4.18 -27.32
CA ARG A 131 -19.71 -4.66 -28.69
C ARG A 131 -21.10 -5.08 -29.15
N ILE A 132 -21.57 -4.46 -30.24
CA ILE A 132 -22.92 -4.60 -30.78
C ILE A 132 -22.83 -5.01 -32.24
#